data_AF-G8BTQ0-F1
#
_entry.id   AF-G8BTQ0-F1
#
_cell.length_a   1.000
_cell.length_b   1.000
_cell.length_c   1.000
_cell.angle_alpha   90.00
_cell.angle_beta   90.00
_cell.angle_gamma   90.00
#
_symmetry.space_group_name_H-M   'P 1'
#
loop_
_entity.id
_entity.type
_entity.pdbx_description
1 polymer ?
#
loop_
_entity_poly.entity_id
_entity_poly.type
_entity_poly.pdbx_seq_one_letter_code
_entity_poly.pdbx_strand_id
1 'polypeptide(L)'
;MNNLKSVTPEPINLIDEENDDLEVVLNKNNGSDEITGIHKVIVSDYNIIENEIVVWKLTVVLLRRRENIEKKLELYKYKRFSDFKTLRDKIIADNKKKDVPLKFNLPELPPSVPWYNKWQYVSYNLNPNWLNKRQQGLEYFINYIICDSRILKQNKEIIYEFLNL
;
A
#
# COMPACT_ATOMS: atom_id res chain seq x y z
N MET A 1 -45.63 29.60 9.45
CA MET A 1 -45.10 28.22 9.53
C MET A 1 -44.49 27.90 8.18
N ASN A 2 -43.17 28.01 8.04
CA ASN A 2 -42.48 27.87 6.75
C ASN A 2 -42.00 26.43 6.59
N ASN A 3 -42.55 25.73 5.58
CA ASN A 3 -42.12 24.39 5.18
C ASN A 3 -40.70 24.46 4.60
N LEU A 4 -39.71 24.00 5.36
CA LEU A 4 -38.38 23.69 4.85
C LEU A 4 -38.47 22.43 3.98
N LYS A 5 -38.45 22.61 2.66
CA LYS A 5 -38.27 21.50 1.71
C LYS A 5 -36.88 20.92 1.94
N SER A 6 -36.84 19.72 2.51
CA SER A 6 -35.64 18.89 2.60
C SER A 6 -35.20 18.51 1.19
N VAL A 7 -34.15 19.16 0.69
CA VAL A 7 -33.44 18.73 -0.53
C VAL A 7 -32.52 17.59 -0.10
N THR A 8 -32.89 16.36 -0.45
CA THR A 8 -31.99 15.22 -0.31
C THR A 8 -30.80 15.43 -1.26
N PRO A 9 -29.55 15.28 -0.80
CA PRO A 9 -28.39 15.35 -1.69
C PRO A 9 -28.50 14.27 -2.76
N GLU A 10 -28.01 14.57 -3.96
CA GLU A 10 -27.94 13.58 -5.03
C GLU A 10 -27.07 12.39 -4.58
N PRO A 11 -27.47 11.16 -4.94
CA PRO A 11 -26.67 9.97 -4.63
C PRO A 11 -25.29 10.10 -5.26
N ILE A 12 -24.25 9.86 -4.45
CA ILE A 12 -22.87 9.83 -4.92
C ILE A 12 -22.77 8.64 -5.89
N ASN A 13 -22.63 8.92 -7.18
CA ASN A 13 -22.18 7.92 -8.14
C ASN A 13 -20.71 7.63 -7.81
N LEU A 14 -20.44 6.43 -7.31
CA LEU A 14 -19.09 5.88 -7.31
C LEU A 14 -18.65 5.82 -8.76
N ILE A 15 -17.78 6.76 -9.14
CA ILE A 15 -17.04 6.62 -10.38
C ILE A 15 -16.08 5.47 -10.12
N ASP A 16 -16.33 4.33 -10.77
CA ASP A 16 -15.32 3.29 -10.93
C ASP A 16 -14.21 3.88 -11.82
N GLU A 17 -13.38 4.77 -11.28
CA GLU A 17 -12.04 5.00 -11.82
C GLU A 17 -11.19 3.78 -11.48
N GLU A 18 -11.58 2.62 -12.00
CA GLU A 18 -10.63 1.56 -12.23
C GLU A 18 -9.52 2.14 -13.11
N ASN A 19 -8.29 2.01 -12.63
CA ASN A 19 -7.04 2.45 -13.23
C ASN A 19 -6.92 2.15 -14.75
N ASP A 20 -7.54 2.95 -15.61
CA ASP A 20 -7.29 2.95 -17.06
C ASP A 20 -5.82 3.31 -17.37
N ASP A 21 -5.11 3.95 -16.43
CA ASP A 21 -3.70 4.31 -16.59
C ASP A 21 -2.75 3.11 -16.61
N LEU A 22 -3.12 1.95 -16.05
CA LEU A 22 -2.24 0.77 -16.03
C LEU A 22 -2.30 -0.02 -17.34
N GLU A 23 -3.51 -0.24 -17.89
CA GLU A 23 -3.63 -0.89 -19.20
C GLU A 23 -3.13 0.02 -20.32
N VAL A 24 -3.35 1.34 -20.23
CA VAL A 24 -2.85 2.29 -21.24
C VAL A 24 -1.33 2.41 -21.20
N VAL A 25 -0.67 2.32 -20.04
CA VAL A 25 0.80 2.42 -19.93
C VAL A 25 1.51 1.11 -20.29
N LEU A 26 0.92 -0.05 -19.97
CA LEU A 26 1.53 -1.35 -20.30
C LEU A 26 1.25 -1.79 -21.75
N ASN A 27 0.11 -1.40 -22.35
CA ASN A 27 -0.29 -1.86 -23.70
C ASN A 27 -0.02 -0.88 -24.87
N LYS A 28 0.41 0.38 -24.63
CA LYS A 28 0.77 1.32 -25.72
C LYS A 28 2.29 1.42 -25.97
N ASN A 29 2.93 0.30 -26.32
CA ASN A 29 4.34 0.32 -26.74
C ASN A 29 4.48 0.36 -28.26
N ASN A 30 4.35 1.57 -28.81
CA ASN A 30 5.08 1.99 -30.02
C ASN A 30 6.24 2.95 -29.68
N GLY A 31 6.62 3.06 -28.40
CA GLY A 31 7.77 3.83 -27.92
C GLY A 31 8.36 3.19 -26.66
N SER A 32 9.69 3.19 -26.54
CA SER A 32 10.50 2.47 -25.54
C SER A 32 10.44 3.10 -24.14
N ASP A 33 9.25 3.16 -23.56
CA ASP A 33 9.03 3.64 -22.20
C ASP A 33 9.10 2.46 -21.21
N GLU A 34 10.25 2.28 -20.57
CA GLU A 34 10.49 1.17 -19.64
C GLU A 34 10.41 1.64 -18.18
N ILE A 35 9.64 0.93 -17.35
CA ILE A 35 9.64 1.09 -15.89
C ILE A 35 10.92 0.44 -15.36
N THR A 36 11.83 1.25 -14.80
CA THR A 36 13.14 0.78 -14.34
C THR A 36 13.15 0.30 -12.90
N GLY A 37 12.18 0.71 -12.08
CA GLY A 37 12.06 0.24 -10.70
C GLY A 37 11.13 1.07 -9.83
N ILE A 38 11.03 0.68 -8.56
CA ILE A 38 10.30 1.39 -7.53
C ILE A 38 11.27 2.36 -6.83
N HIS A 39 10.97 3.65 -6.85
CA HIS A 39 11.77 4.67 -6.17
C HIS A 39 11.50 4.70 -4.67
N LYS A 40 10.23 4.79 -4.29
CA LYS A 40 9.75 4.81 -2.90
C LYS A 40 8.26 4.50 -2.84
N VAL A 41 7.78 4.15 -1.65
CA VAL A 41 6.35 4.04 -1.36
C VAL A 41 6.02 5.00 -0.22
N ILE A 42 5.05 5.88 -0.41
CA ILE A 42 4.58 6.78 0.65
C ILE A 42 3.31 6.18 1.24
N VAL A 43 3.23 6.05 2.56
CA VAL A 43 2.00 5.67 3.25
C VAL A 43 1.41 6.95 3.82
N SER A 44 0.32 7.40 3.21
CA SER A 44 -0.33 8.69 3.49
C SER A 44 -1.69 8.46 4.15
N ASP A 45 -2.63 9.37 3.96
CA ASP A 45 -3.98 9.38 4.54
C ASP A 45 -4.60 7.98 4.75
N TYR A 46 -5.39 7.86 5.82
CA TYR A 46 -6.21 6.68 6.04
C TYR A 46 -7.68 7.00 5.84
N ASN A 47 -8.40 6.03 5.26
CA ASN A 47 -9.85 6.02 5.22
C ASN A 47 -10.38 4.98 6.21
N ILE A 48 -11.49 5.31 6.85
CA ILE A 48 -12.24 4.37 7.67
C ILE A 48 -13.41 3.90 6.81
N ILE A 49 -13.39 2.63 6.43
CA ILE A 49 -14.49 1.99 5.69
C ILE A 49 -15.45 1.31 6.67
N GLU A 50 -16.54 0.74 6.15
CA GLU A 50 -17.55 0.01 6.94
C GLU A 50 -16.91 -0.92 7.98
N ASN A 51 -17.55 -1.00 9.15
CA ASN A 51 -17.06 -1.74 10.33
C ASN A 51 -15.72 -1.22 10.90
N GLU A 52 -15.44 0.08 10.72
CA GLU A 52 -14.32 0.78 11.37
C GLU A 52 -12.94 0.21 11.00
N ILE A 53 -12.86 -0.31 9.77
CA ILE A 53 -11.63 -0.84 9.20
C ILE A 53 -10.82 0.31 8.63
N VAL A 54 -9.57 0.42 9.06
CA VAL A 54 -8.64 1.45 8.61
C VAL A 54 -7.86 0.95 7.39
N VAL A 55 -7.94 1.71 6.31
CA VAL A 55 -7.26 1.47 5.05
C VAL A 55 -6.32 2.63 4.76
N TRP A 56 -5.06 2.32 4.45
CA TRP A 56 -4.02 3.31 4.17
C TRP A 56 -3.87 3.54 2.67
N LYS A 57 -3.73 4.81 2.27
CA LYS A 57 -3.37 5.19 0.91
C LYS A 57 -1.86 5.06 0.71
N LEU A 58 -1.46 4.20 -0.20
CA LEU A 58 -0.08 4.03 -0.66
C LEU A 58 0.10 4.79 -1.97
N THR A 59 1.08 5.68 -2.02
CA THR A 59 1.57 6.29 -3.28
C THR A 59 2.88 5.61 -3.65
N VAL A 60 2.83 4.75 -4.67
CA VAL A 60 3.99 4.04 -5.22
C VAL A 60 4.61 4.93 -6.28
N VAL A 61 5.83 5.41 -6.02
CA VAL A 61 6.58 6.24 -6.97
C VAL A 61 7.51 5.34 -7.76
N LEU A 62 7.26 5.22 -9.06
CA LEU A 62 8.05 4.44 -10.00
C LEU A 62 9.01 5.34 -10.79
N LEU A 63 10.15 4.77 -11.16
CA LEU A 63 11.09 5.37 -12.09
C LEU A 63 10.80 4.86 -13.49
N ARG A 64 10.63 5.78 -14.44
CA ARG A 64 10.43 5.51 -15.86
C ARG A 64 11.56 6.16 -16.63
N ARG A 65 12.19 5.42 -17.53
CA ARG A 65 13.25 5.96 -18.40
C ARG A 65 12.74 6.11 -19.82
N ARG A 66 12.86 7.32 -20.36
CA ARG A 66 12.60 7.64 -21.77
C ARG A 66 13.72 8.51 -22.31
N GLU A 67 14.43 8.04 -23.33
CA GLU A 67 15.41 8.86 -24.07
C GLU A 67 16.39 9.63 -23.16
N ASN A 68 16.96 8.94 -22.15
CA ASN A 68 17.85 9.50 -21.11
C ASN A 68 17.24 10.48 -20.11
N ILE A 69 15.92 10.68 -20.13
CA ILE A 69 15.18 11.42 -19.10
C ILE A 69 14.54 10.42 -18.14
N GLU A 70 14.84 10.59 -16.85
CA GLU A 70 14.15 9.86 -15.78
C GLU A 70 12.91 10.65 -15.35
N LYS A 71 11.75 10.02 -15.48
CA LYS A 71 10.46 10.56 -15.03
C LYS A 71 9.93 9.73 -13.87
N LYS A 72 9.22 10.40 -12.96
CA LYS A 72 8.51 9.74 -11.86
C LYS A 72 7.06 9.52 -12.27
N LEU A 73 6.58 8.30 -12.09
CA LEU A 73 5.18 7.92 -12.24
C LEU A 73 4.64 7.57 -10.85
N GLU A 74 3.46 8.08 -10.49
CA GLU A 74 2.84 7.80 -9.20
C GLU A 74 1.62 6.91 -9.40
N LEU A 75 1.53 5.83 -8.61
CA LEU A 75 0.38 4.93 -8.58
C LEU A 75 -0.22 4.92 -7.19
N TYR A 76 -1.55 4.96 -7.11
CA TYR A 76 -2.27 4.93 -5.84
C TYR A 76 -2.83 3.55 -5.56
N LYS A 77 -2.61 3.05 -4.35
CA LYS A 77 -3.14 1.77 -3.87
C LYS A 77 -3.69 1.95 -2.47
N TYR A 78 -4.61 1.07 -2.09
CA TYR A 78 -5.22 1.07 -0.77
C TYR A 78 -4.95 -0.26 -0.09
N LYS A 79 -4.37 -0.23 1.11
CA LYS A 79 -4.01 -1.46 1.87
C LYS A 79 -4.37 -1.33 3.34
N ARG A 80 -4.91 -2.41 3.90
CA ARG A 80 -5.14 -2.56 5.33
C ARG A 80 -3.86 -3.00 6.01
N PHE A 81 -3.77 -2.78 7.32
CA PHE A 81 -2.68 -3.30 8.13
C PHE A 81 -2.51 -4.83 8.01
N SER A 82 -3.61 -5.58 7.87
CA SER A 82 -3.57 -7.03 7.64
C SER A 82 -2.85 -7.41 6.34
N ASP A 83 -2.92 -6.58 5.31
CA ASP A 83 -2.30 -6.88 4.01
C ASP A 83 -0.77 -6.80 4.13
N PHE A 84 -0.25 -5.87 4.95
CA PHE A 84 1.19 -5.80 5.27
C PHE A 84 1.67 -7.02 6.08
N LYS A 85 0.84 -7.54 7.00
CA LYS A 85 1.14 -8.80 7.70
C LYS A 85 1.23 -9.95 6.71
N THR A 86 0.24 -10.08 5.83
CA THR A 86 0.23 -11.11 4.79
C THR A 86 1.46 -11.02 3.90
N LEU A 87 1.87 -9.81 3.49
CA LEU A 87 3.12 -9.60 2.75
C LEU A 87 4.33 -10.13 3.51
N ARG A 88 4.49 -9.73 4.79
CA ARG A 88 5.61 -10.18 5.62
C ARG A 88 5.66 -11.71 5.74
N ASP A 89 4.51 -12.31 6.01
CA ASP A 89 4.40 -13.76 6.20
C ASP A 89 4.65 -14.52 4.89
N LYS A 90 4.18 -14.00 3.75
CA LYS A 90 4.50 -14.54 2.42
C LYS A 90 5.99 -14.52 2.14
N ILE A 91 6.68 -13.39 2.39
CA ILE A 91 8.14 -13.30 2.21
C ILE A 91 8.87 -14.33 3.09
N ILE A 92 8.49 -14.44 4.36
CA ILE A 92 9.11 -15.42 5.27
C ILE A 92 8.87 -16.86 4.79
N ALA A 93 7.64 -17.17 4.39
CA ALA A 93 7.27 -18.50 3.91
C ALA A 93 8.00 -18.87 2.61
N ASP A 94 8.14 -17.93 1.68
CA ASP A 94 8.83 -18.15 0.40
C ASP A 94 10.34 -18.41 0.59
N ASN A 95 11.01 -17.64 1.45
CA ASN A 95 12.43 -17.89 1.76
C ASN A 95 12.64 -19.24 2.45
N LYS A 96 11.74 -19.64 3.35
CA LYS A 96 11.76 -20.97 3.96
C LYS A 96 11.59 -22.09 2.93
N LYS A 97 10.69 -21.92 1.96
CA LYS A 97 10.46 -22.91 0.88
C LYS A 97 11.68 -23.07 -0.03
N LYS A 98 12.42 -21.99 -0.27
CA LYS A 98 13.63 -21.97 -1.10
C LYS A 98 14.89 -22.46 -0.37
N ASP A 99 14.78 -22.83 0.91
CA ASP A 99 15.91 -23.13 1.80
C ASP A 99 16.99 -22.04 1.79
N VAL A 100 16.56 -20.79 1.59
CA VAL A 100 17.44 -19.63 1.61
C VAL A 100 17.41 -19.09 3.04
N PRO A 101 18.52 -19.15 3.80
CA PRO A 101 18.55 -18.51 5.10
C PRO A 101 18.27 -17.02 4.91
N LEU A 102 17.33 -16.49 5.71
CA LEU A 102 17.09 -15.05 5.80
C LEU A 102 18.36 -14.38 6.33
N LYS A 103 19.29 -14.06 5.43
CA LYS A 103 20.53 -13.32 5.75
C LYS A 103 20.25 -11.84 6.05
N PHE A 104 18.98 -11.46 6.08
CA PHE A 104 18.50 -10.13 6.39
C PHE A 104 17.34 -10.23 7.39
N ASN A 105 17.31 -9.29 8.32
CA ASN A 105 16.17 -9.15 9.23
C ASN A 105 15.11 -8.32 8.52
N LEU A 106 13.91 -8.89 8.36
CA LEU A 106 12.74 -8.10 7.98
C LEU A 106 12.39 -7.17 9.13
N PRO A 107 12.09 -5.90 8.86
CA PRO A 107 11.69 -4.96 9.89
C PRO A 107 10.40 -5.43 10.55
N GLU A 108 10.26 -5.09 11.83
CA GLU A 108 9.03 -5.34 12.56
C GLU A 108 7.91 -4.46 12.01
N LEU A 109 6.71 -5.03 11.94
CA LEU A 109 5.51 -4.23 11.68
C LEU A 109 5.13 -3.48 12.96
N PRO A 110 4.52 -2.29 12.82
CA PRO A 110 3.98 -1.59 13.98
C PRO A 110 2.98 -2.50 14.72
N PRO A 111 2.87 -2.37 16.05
CA PRO A 111 2.13 -3.31 16.87
C PRO A 111 0.65 -3.41 16.46
N SER A 112 0.13 -4.63 16.57
CA SER A 112 -1.32 -4.86 16.48
C SER A 112 -2.01 -4.33 17.72
N VAL A 113 -3.33 -4.13 17.64
CA VAL A 113 -4.11 -3.85 18.85
C VAL A 113 -3.93 -5.05 19.80
N PRO A 114 -3.49 -4.82 21.05
CA PRO A 114 -3.27 -5.91 22.00
C PRO A 114 -4.52 -6.74 22.23
N TRP A 115 -4.37 -8.04 22.43
CA TRP A 115 -5.52 -8.96 22.54
C TRP A 115 -6.46 -8.59 23.70
N TYR A 116 -5.91 -8.09 24.80
CA TYR A 116 -6.66 -7.67 25.99
C TYR A 116 -7.43 -6.35 25.78
N ASN A 117 -7.16 -5.63 24.69
CA ASN A 117 -7.89 -4.42 24.28
C ASN A 117 -8.82 -4.67 23.09
N LYS A 118 -9.04 -5.93 22.68
CA LYS A 118 -9.94 -6.25 21.56
C LYS A 118 -11.37 -5.79 21.79
N TRP A 119 -11.84 -5.74 23.03
CA TRP A 119 -13.17 -5.24 23.38
C TRP A 119 -13.30 -3.71 23.19
N GLN A 120 -12.18 -2.98 23.15
CA GLN A 120 -12.10 -1.56 22.77
C GLN A 120 -11.37 -1.39 21.43
N TYR A 121 -11.43 -2.39 20.55
CA TYR A 121 -10.65 -2.39 19.31
C TYR A 121 -10.83 -1.09 18.54
N VAL A 122 -12.07 -0.64 18.41
CA VAL A 122 -12.47 0.60 17.74
C VAL A 122 -11.74 1.82 18.33
N SER A 123 -11.89 2.05 19.63
CA SER A 123 -11.33 3.22 20.31
C SER A 123 -9.80 3.26 20.21
N TYR A 124 -9.13 2.10 20.26
CA TYR A 124 -7.68 2.02 20.06
C TYR A 124 -7.28 2.17 18.59
N ASN A 125 -7.99 1.52 17.69
CA ASN A 125 -7.67 1.48 16.26
C ASN A 125 -7.92 2.83 15.58
N LEU A 126 -8.84 3.64 16.12
CA LEU A 126 -9.17 4.97 15.62
C LEU A 126 -8.46 6.10 16.38
N ASN A 127 -7.58 5.78 17.34
CA ASN A 127 -6.81 6.80 18.04
C ASN A 127 -5.81 7.48 17.07
N PRO A 128 -5.83 8.82 16.92
CA PRO A 128 -4.98 9.51 15.93
C PRO A 128 -3.48 9.31 16.15
N ASN A 129 -3.01 9.30 17.41
CA ASN A 129 -1.60 9.07 17.73
C ASN A 129 -1.17 7.65 17.40
N TRP A 130 -2.06 6.68 17.65
CA TRP A 130 -1.84 5.29 17.28
C TRP A 130 -1.77 5.12 15.77
N LEU A 131 -2.70 5.75 15.03
CA LEU A 131 -2.74 5.72 13.59
C LEU A 131 -1.49 6.33 12.97
N ASN A 132 -1.05 7.51 13.41
CA ASN A 132 0.17 8.15 12.91
C ASN A 132 1.42 7.27 13.15
N LYS A 133 1.58 6.69 14.34
CA LYS A 133 2.69 5.76 14.61
C LYS A 133 2.63 4.52 13.71
N ARG A 134 1.42 3.99 13.48
CA ARG A 134 1.22 2.86 12.59
C ARG A 134 1.55 3.24 11.14
N GLN A 135 1.15 4.41 10.67
CA GLN A 135 1.48 4.94 9.34
C GLN A 135 2.99 4.94 9.12
N GLN A 136 3.74 5.58 10.03
CA GLN A 136 5.20 5.68 9.96
C GLN A 136 5.87 4.29 9.96
N GLY A 137 5.40 3.38 10.81
CA GLY A 137 5.90 2.00 10.85
C GLY A 137 5.62 1.23 9.56
N LEU A 138 4.44 1.41 8.97
CA LEU A 138 4.08 0.80 7.69
C LEU A 138 4.92 1.35 6.53
N GLU A 139 5.13 2.67 6.49
CA GLU A 139 5.99 3.33 5.50
C GLU A 139 7.44 2.84 5.62
N TYR A 140 7.98 2.82 6.83
CA TYR A 140 9.33 2.30 7.07
C TYR A 140 9.46 0.84 6.62
N PHE A 141 8.51 -0.02 7.00
CA PHE A 141 8.51 -1.43 6.64
C PHE A 141 8.58 -1.65 5.12
N ILE A 142 7.72 -1.00 4.34
CA ILE A 142 7.68 -1.20 2.89
C ILE A 142 8.89 -0.59 2.20
N ASN A 143 9.35 0.59 2.63
CA ASN A 143 10.53 1.22 2.04
C ASN A 143 11.82 0.43 2.33
N TYR A 144 11.93 -0.17 3.52
CA TYR A 144 13.06 -1.04 3.81
C TYR A 144 13.10 -2.25 2.86
N ILE A 145 11.94 -2.88 2.60
CA ILE A 145 11.84 -4.04 1.71
C ILE A 145 12.23 -3.71 0.27
N ILE A 146 11.77 -2.57 -0.26
CA ILE A 146 12.09 -2.15 -1.64
C ILE A 146 13.53 -1.64 -1.76
N CYS A 147 14.10 -1.03 -0.70
CA CYS A 147 15.47 -0.53 -0.73
C CYS A 147 16.52 -1.63 -0.55
N ASP A 148 16.20 -2.70 0.17
CA ASP A 148 17.11 -3.85 0.27
C ASP A 148 17.04 -4.70 -0.99
N SER A 149 18.02 -4.49 -1.88
CA SER A 149 18.12 -5.20 -3.16
C SER A 149 18.11 -6.74 -3.04
N ARG A 150 18.50 -7.30 -1.90
CA ARG A 150 18.48 -8.75 -1.67
C ARG A 150 17.04 -9.23 -1.47
N ILE A 151 16.29 -8.51 -0.64
CA ILE A 151 14.87 -8.80 -0.38
C ILE A 151 14.07 -8.63 -1.66
N LEU A 152 14.27 -7.50 -2.35
CA LEU A 152 13.54 -7.18 -3.57
C LEU A 152 13.82 -8.21 -4.68
N LYS A 153 15.07 -8.61 -4.91
CA LYS A 153 15.41 -9.59 -5.96
C LYS A 153 14.84 -10.98 -5.66
N GLN A 154 14.90 -11.43 -4.41
CA GLN A 154 14.46 -12.77 -4.03
C GLN A 154 12.94 -12.91 -3.97
N ASN A 155 12.23 -11.82 -3.66
CA ASN A 155 10.80 -11.81 -3.39
C ASN A 155 10.04 -10.87 -4.35
N LYS A 156 10.59 -10.62 -5.54
CA LYS A 156 10.08 -9.62 -6.49
C LYS A 156 8.60 -9.81 -6.78
N GLU A 157 8.19 -11.04 -7.14
CA GLU A 157 6.81 -11.37 -7.48
C GLU A 157 5.84 -11.06 -6.33
N ILE A 158 6.19 -11.43 -5.10
CA ILE A 158 5.34 -11.20 -3.91
C ILE A 158 5.20 -9.70 -3.62
N ILE A 159 6.28 -8.94 -3.77
CA ILE A 159 6.28 -7.49 -3.54
C ILE A 159 5.47 -6.78 -4.63
N TYR A 160 5.63 -7.19 -5.88
CA TYR A 160 4.92 -6.60 -7.03
C TYR A 160 3.42 -6.95 -6.96
N GLU A 161 3.07 -8.19 -6.61
CA GLU A 161 1.70 -8.61 -6.32
C GLU A 161 1.08 -7.74 -5.23
N PHE A 162 1.81 -7.48 -4.13
CA PHE A 162 1.32 -6.60 -3.07
C PHE A 162 1.08 -5.18 -3.55
N LEU A 163 1.94 -4.63 -4.42
CA LEU A 163 1.81 -3.28 -4.95
C LEU A 163 0.88 -3.19 -6.17
N ASN A 164 0.35 -4.32 -6.64
CA ASN A 164 -0.40 -4.47 -7.88
C ASN A 164 0.37 -3.84 -9.08
N LEU A 165 1.62 -4.27 -9.26
CA LEU A 165 2.55 -3.87 -10.33
C LEU A 165 2.85 -5.03 -11.29
#